data_AF-A0A965R589-F1
#
_entry.id   AF-A0A965R589-F1
#
_cell.length_a   1.000
_cell.length_b   1.000
_cell.length_c   1.000
_cell.angle_alpha   90.00
_cell.angle_beta   90.00
_cell.angle_gamma   90.00
#
_symmetry.space_group_name_H-M   'P 1'
#
loop_
_entity.id
_entity.type
_entity.pdbx_description
1 polymer ?
#
loop_
_entity_poly.entity_id
_entity_poly.type
_entity_poly.pdbx_seq_one_letter_code
_entity_poly.pdbx_strand_id
1 'polypeptide(L)' 'MPYAQTRPHPRLQAFVAGLTSLVNRKADEATTLAEGGTLLRDLVSHDDWLPDGQALSDAHRYQQVLLYADPQHRFSV' A
#
# COMPACT_ATOMS: atom_id res chain seq x y z
N MET A 1 -5.93 19.45 -14.56
CA MET A 1 -4.84 19.33 -13.58
C MET A 1 -4.30 17.92 -13.67
N PRO A 2 -3.09 17.70 -14.21
CA PRO A 2 -2.51 16.36 -14.23
C PRO A 2 -2.21 15.96 -12.79
N TYR A 3 -2.78 14.87 -12.31
CA TYR A 3 -2.31 14.23 -11.08
C TYR A 3 -0.85 13.92 -11.29
N ALA A 4 0.05 14.72 -10.71
CA ALA A 4 1.47 14.46 -10.79
C ALA A 4 1.68 13.03 -10.30
N GLN A 5 2.11 12.14 -11.20
CA GLN A 5 2.58 10.80 -10.84
C GLN A 5 3.84 10.98 -10.03
N THR A 6 3.65 11.28 -8.74
CA THR A 6 4.69 11.28 -7.74
C THR A 6 5.18 9.84 -7.70
N ARG A 7 6.43 9.60 -8.08
CA ARG A 7 7.02 8.26 -7.95
C ARG A 7 6.76 7.79 -6.51
N PRO A 8 6.17 6.59 -6.32
CA PRO A 8 5.83 6.13 -4.98
C PRO A 8 7.09 6.13 -4.10
N HIS A 9 6.94 6.48 -2.82
CA HIS A 9 8.06 6.51 -1.89
C HIS A 9 8.75 5.12 -1.83
N PRO A 10 10.09 5.03 -1.70
CA PRO A 10 10.79 3.75 -1.70
C PRO A 10 10.25 2.72 -0.69
N ARG A 11 9.74 3.16 0.47
CA ARG A 11 9.10 2.27 1.45
C ARG A 11 7.81 1.63 0.92
N LEU A 12 6.94 2.43 0.30
CA LEU A 12 5.72 1.92 -0.32
C LEU A 12 6.05 0.97 -1.49
N GLN A 13 7.07 1.30 -2.29
CA GLN A 13 7.56 0.40 -3.35
C GLN A 13 8.03 -0.94 -2.78
N ALA A 14 8.81 -0.93 -1.69
CA ALA A 14 9.29 -2.14 -1.04
C ALA A 14 8.14 -3.00 -0.48
N PHE A 15 7.14 -2.37 0.15
CA PHE A 15 5.93 -3.05 0.61
C PHE A 15 5.18 -3.72 -0.55
N VAL A 16 4.90 -2.99 -1.63
CA VAL A 16 4.19 -3.50 -2.81
C VAL A 16 4.95 -4.68 -3.44
N ALA A 17 6.28 -4.57 -3.57
CA ALA A 17 7.11 -5.65 -4.11
C ALA A 17 7.11 -6.90 -3.20
N GLY A 18 7.19 -6.70 -1.88
CA GLY A 18 7.12 -7.78 -0.90
C GLY A 18 5.77 -8.50 -0.93
N LEU A 19 4.68 -7.73 -0.90
CA LEU A 19 3.32 -8.29 -0.93
C LEU A 19 3.03 -8.98 -2.28
N THR A 20 3.50 -8.42 -3.39
CA THR A 20 3.43 -9.06 -4.71
C THR A 20 4.13 -10.42 -4.72
N SER A 21 5.34 -10.50 -4.14
CA SER A 21 6.09 -11.76 -4.02
C SER A 21 5.37 -12.79 -3.15
N LEU A 22 4.76 -12.34 -2.04
CA LEU A 22 3.97 -13.18 -1.15
C LEU A 22 2.74 -13.75 -1.87
N VAL A 23 1.96 -12.91 -2.55
CA VAL A 23 0.77 -13.34 -3.29
C VAL A 23 1.15 -14.24 -4.48
N ASN A 24 2.28 -13.99 -5.14
CA ASN A 24 2.80 -14.86 -6.21
C ASN A 24 3.08 -16.29 -5.73
N ARG A 25 3.47 -16.48 -4.46
CA ARG A 25 3.68 -17.82 -3.87
C ARG A 25 2.37 -18.60 -3.71
N LYS A 26 1.21 -17.96 -3.87
CA LYS A 26 -0.12 -18.55 -3.63
C LYS A 26 -0.22 -19.17 -2.23
N ALA A 27 0.30 -18.47 -1.24
CA ALA A 27 0.16 -18.86 0.16
C ALA A 27 -1.32 -18.93 0.56
N ASP A 28 -1.63 -19.74 1.57
CA ASP A 28 -2.96 -19.73 2.18
C ASP A 28 -3.24 -18.38 2.86
N GLU A 29 -4.51 -18.14 3.20
CA GLU A 29 -4.95 -16.88 3.78
C GLU A 29 -4.27 -16.57 5.11
N ALA A 30 -4.09 -17.56 5.99
CA ALA A 30 -3.48 -17.33 7.30
C ALA A 30 -2.00 -16.93 7.16
N THR A 31 -1.27 -17.59 6.28
CA THR A 31 0.11 -17.23 5.92
C THR A 31 0.16 -15.84 5.28
N THR A 32 -0.77 -15.53 4.37
CA THR A 32 -0.85 -14.23 3.70
C THR A 32 -1.09 -13.09 4.70
N LEU A 33 -2.00 -13.27 5.66
CA LEU A 33 -2.28 -12.27 6.69
C LEU A 33 -1.11 -12.10 7.66
N ALA A 34 -0.45 -13.18 8.06
CA ALA A 34 0.68 -13.12 8.99
C ALA A 34 1.92 -12.46 8.36
N GLU A 35 2.35 -12.94 7.19
CA GLU A 35 3.51 -12.40 6.49
C GLU A 35 3.19 -10.99 5.94
N GLY A 36 2.00 -10.79 5.37
CA GLY A 36 1.56 -9.48 4.85
C GLY A 36 1.41 -8.42 5.95
N GLY A 37 0.90 -8.81 7.11
CA GLY A 37 0.82 -7.93 8.29
C GLY A 37 2.20 -7.51 8.81
N THR A 38 3.22 -8.38 8.69
CA THR A 38 4.61 -8.04 9.01
C THR A 38 5.14 -6.98 8.04
N LEU A 39 4.94 -7.16 6.74
CA LEU A 39 5.32 -6.18 5.72
C LEU A 39 4.62 -4.82 5.94
N LEU A 40 3.33 -4.84 6.27
CA LEU A 40 2.56 -3.62 6.53
C LEU A 40 3.07 -2.90 7.79
N ARG A 41 3.38 -3.65 8.86
CA ARG A 41 3.96 -3.10 10.09
C ARG A 41 5.25 -2.34 9.81
N ASP A 42 6.11 -2.90 8.97
CA ASP A 42 7.37 -2.25 8.60
C ASP A 42 7.14 -0.95 7.83
N LEU A 43 6.15 -0.92 6.91
CA LEU A 43 5.77 0.29 6.19
C LEU A 43 5.27 1.40 7.15
N VAL A 44 4.28 1.08 7.99
CA VAL A 44 3.61 2.08 8.85
C VAL A 44 4.39 2.42 10.12
N SER A 45 5.49 1.72 10.40
CA SER A 45 6.36 2.03 11.54
C SER A 45 7.07 3.38 11.42
N HIS A 46 7.15 3.93 10.22
CA HIS A 46 7.69 5.26 9.94
C HIS A 46 6.64 6.06 9.18
N ASP A 47 6.36 7.29 9.60
CA ASP A 47 5.34 8.15 8.99
C ASP A 47 5.97 9.16 8.02
N ASP A 48 6.82 8.67 7.11
CA ASP A 48 7.64 9.49 6.20
C ASP A 48 7.37 9.19 4.71
N TRP A 49 6.36 8.37 4.40
CA TRP A 49 6.18 7.79 3.07
C TRP A 49 4.89 8.19 2.35
N LEU A 50 3.86 8.65 3.08
CA LEU A 50 2.58 9.01 2.47
C LEU A 50 2.64 10.46 1.97
N PRO A 51 2.38 10.73 0.67
CA PRO A 51 2.30 12.09 0.16
C PRO A 51 1.20 12.90 0.86
N ASP A 52 1.49 14.16 1.21
CA ASP A 52 0.56 15.05 1.92
C ASP A 52 -0.83 15.14 1.25
N GLY A 53 -0.86 15.17 -0.09
CA GLY A 53 -2.11 15.23 -0.86
C GLY A 53 -3.00 13.99 -0.70
N GLN A 54 -2.43 12.86 -0.29
CA GLN A 54 -3.13 11.60 -0.03
C GLN A 54 -3.50 11.45 1.46
N ALA A 55 -2.99 12.32 2.33
CA ALA A 55 -3.30 12.38 3.76
C ALA A 55 -4.37 13.43 4.11
N LEU A 56 -4.93 14.13 3.11
CA LEU A 56 -5.93 15.18 3.33
C LEU A 56 -7.24 14.61 3.90
N SER A 57 -7.65 15.11 5.06
CA SER A 57 -8.95 14.82 5.66
C SER A 57 -10.08 15.64 5.03
N ASP A 58 -11.28 15.07 4.92
CA ASP A 58 -12.52 15.77 4.55
C ASP A 58 -13.44 15.86 5.78
N ALA A 59 -14.02 17.04 6.02
CA ALA A 59 -14.85 17.31 7.22
C ALA A 59 -16.21 16.60 7.21
N HIS A 60 -16.70 16.19 6.03
CA HIS A 60 -18.03 15.60 5.87
C HIS A 60 -17.99 14.08 5.73
N ARG A 61 -16.85 13.49 5.37
CA ARG A 61 -16.73 12.04 5.16
C ARG A 61 -15.31 11.51 5.32
N TYR A 62 -15.22 10.23 5.67
CA TYR A 62 -13.98 9.49 5.56
C TYR A 62 -13.53 9.36 4.09
N GLN A 63 -12.23 9.46 3.86
CA GLN A 63 -11.61 9.39 2.54
C GLN A 63 -10.88 8.06 2.37
N GLN A 64 -11.14 7.37 1.26
CA GLN A 64 -10.38 6.20 0.82
C GLN A 64 -9.63 6.58 -0.46
N VAL A 65 -8.30 6.68 -0.36
CA VAL A 65 -7.43 7.07 -1.47
C VAL A 65 -6.65 5.84 -1.93
N LEU A 66 -6.77 5.50 -3.21
CA LEU A 66 -6.00 4.41 -3.81
C LEU A 66 -4.54 4.84 -4.00
N LEU A 67 -3.63 4.09 -3.39
CA LEU A 67 -2.19 4.28 -3.48
C LEU A 67 -1.58 3.36 -4.53
N TYR A 68 -2.07 2.12 -4.59
CA TYR A 68 -1.61 1.11 -5.56
C TYR A 68 -2.70 0.08 -5.86
N ALA A 69 -2.82 -0.30 -7.13
CA ALA A 69 -3.61 -1.45 -7.56
C ALA A 69 -2.70 -2.47 -8.24
N ASP A 70 -2.76 -3.72 -7.76
CA ASP A 70 -2.05 -4.83 -8.41
C ASP A 70 -2.59 -5.05 -9.83
N PRO A 71 -1.73 -5.17 -10.86
CA PRO A 71 -2.17 -5.36 -12.25
C PRO A 71 -3.00 -6.63 -12.49
N GLN A 72 -2.91 -7.61 -11.61
CA GLN A 72 -3.71 -8.85 -11.67
C GLN A 72 -4.94 -8.79 -10.73
N HIS A 73 -5.25 -7.63 -10.16
CA HIS A 73 -6.39 -7.39 -9.27
C HIS A 73 -6.39 -8.25 -8.00
N ARG A 74 -5.21 -8.63 -7.49
CA ARG A 74 -5.10 -9.52 -6.32
C ARG A 74 -5.11 -8.76 -4.99
N PHE A 75 -4.71 -7.50 -5.00
CA PHE A 75 -4.75 -6.61 -3.84
C PHE A 75 -4.77 -5.14 -4.26
N SER A 76 -5.16 -4.28 -3.33
CA SER A 76 -5.06 -2.82 -3.43
C SER A 76 -4.54 -2.24 -2.12
N VAL A 77 -3.81 -1.14 -2.22
CA VAL A 77 -3.30 -0.35 -1.10
C VAL A 77 -3.88 1.04 -1.18
#